data_AF-A0A929QI02-F1
#
_entry.id   AF-A0A929QI02-F1
#
_cell.length_a   1.000
_cell.length_b   1.000
_cell.length_c   1.000
_cell.angle_alpha   90.00
_cell.angle_beta   90.00
_cell.angle_gamma   90.00
#
_symmetry.space_group_name_H-M   'P 1'
#
loop_
_entity.id
_entity.type
_entity.pdbx_description
1 polymer ?
#
loop_
_entity_poly.entity_id
_entity_poly.type
_entity_poly.pdbx_seq_one_letter_code
_entity_poly.pdbx_strand_id
1 'polypeptide(L)'
;MKTKALISNTLKNIYENKFYFVTVSSTIQFFIILFGKIILSFLFWVILQASGQVNITKDNFFHLFTNIYSVSAIIFFIIILAFLIFLEFAFLTFMAYSRIYNTNIQKKEIIKNTFEKIKMLFGVQIIFFIFYFIIMIPVANIGLSSVFTENIYIPDFITGELTKTTTGTIGYIIGTIILLYINLRLIFVLPLTIIENHKLSENIKISWKITKKHQFRLIWTWIVLILLFSIVIGFFVVLLYGILLLIRETGEHLLTSSIFLTIVEILLFFMAAISKIVIIVSLVVVLGKKKILEEKGKKLSKKEKKISKILLVIILISIINLFIFNYNFLKNKPIIGKNIEVVAHRGYVHGGVENSLESLEAAAKLKPNYVELDIITTKDNKFVVSHDYDLKRLAGIKKKIKDLNSDEIIGKTIKQNGFVSKIVSFEEFVKKAKELNINLFVELKPHKEGESSDYID
;
A
#
# COMPACT_ATOMS: atom_id res chain seq x y z
N MET A 1 8.42 11.83 34.03
CA MET A 1 9.34 10.80 33.50
C MET A 1 10.27 11.40 32.44
N LYS A 2 11.59 11.20 32.57
CA LYS A 2 12.62 11.61 31.59
C LYS A 2 12.61 10.67 30.37
N THR A 3 13.05 11.11 29.19
CA THR A 3 13.05 10.29 27.96
C THR A 3 13.86 8.99 28.09
N LYS A 4 15.06 9.05 28.69
CA LYS A 4 15.87 7.86 28.99
C LYS A 4 15.12 6.84 29.85
N ALA A 5 14.36 7.30 30.84
CA ALA A 5 13.55 6.43 31.69
C ALA A 5 12.38 5.79 30.92
N LEU A 6 11.75 6.51 29.98
CA LEU A 6 10.70 5.94 29.13
C LEU A 6 11.27 4.82 28.22
N ILE A 7 12.40 5.07 27.57
CA ILE A 7 13.08 4.07 26.72
C ILE A 7 13.45 2.84 27.56
N SER A 8 14.13 3.04 28.68
CA SER A 8 14.57 1.95 29.56
C SER A 8 13.39 1.15 30.11
N ASN A 9 12.33 1.81 30.59
CA ASN A 9 11.14 1.11 31.10
C ASN A 9 10.41 0.34 30.00
N THR A 10 10.28 0.91 28.80
CA THR A 10 9.64 0.25 27.65
C THR A 10 10.42 -0.99 27.25
N LEU A 11 11.73 -0.85 27.07
CA LEU A 11 12.62 -1.95 26.68
C LEU A 11 12.66 -3.05 27.75
N LYS A 12 12.74 -2.68 29.03
CA LYS A 12 12.68 -3.63 30.15
C LYS A 12 11.39 -4.45 30.14
N ASN A 13 10.24 -3.81 30.00
CA ASN A 13 8.94 -4.50 29.95
C ASN A 13 8.85 -5.47 28.77
N ILE A 14 9.33 -5.06 27.59
CA ILE A 14 9.36 -5.90 26.39
C ILE A 14 10.29 -7.10 26.61
N TYR A 15 11.51 -6.86 27.12
CA TYR A 15 12.50 -7.91 27.32
C TYR A 15 12.06 -8.96 28.34
N GLU A 16 11.54 -8.52 29.51
CA GLU A 16 11.05 -9.40 30.57
C GLU A 16 9.85 -10.26 30.12
N ASN A 17 9.10 -9.82 29.12
CA ASN A 17 7.89 -10.49 28.63
C ASN A 17 7.96 -10.88 27.15
N LYS A 18 9.17 -10.99 26.57
CA LYS A 18 9.40 -11.10 25.12
C LYS A 18 8.62 -12.24 24.47
N PHE A 19 8.70 -13.45 25.04
CA PHE A 19 8.00 -14.61 24.51
C PHE A 19 6.48 -14.45 24.54
N TYR A 20 5.96 -13.83 25.61
CA TYR A 20 4.53 -13.57 25.72
C TYR A 20 4.06 -12.56 24.68
N PHE A 21 4.74 -11.42 24.56
CA PHE A 21 4.35 -10.38 23.59
C PHE A 21 4.46 -10.87 22.15
N VAL A 22 5.57 -11.53 21.78
CA VAL A 22 5.74 -12.09 20.44
C VAL A 22 4.68 -13.14 20.15
N THR A 23 4.50 -14.14 21.03
CA THR A 23 3.54 -15.21 20.78
C THR A 23 2.13 -14.66 20.62
N VAL A 24 1.67 -13.79 21.51
CA VAL A 24 0.29 -13.32 21.44
C VAL A 24 0.09 -12.29 20.33
N SER A 25 1.03 -11.36 20.12
CA SER A 25 0.95 -10.41 19.00
C SER A 25 0.92 -11.14 17.65
N SER A 26 1.82 -12.11 17.44
CA SER A 26 1.84 -12.90 16.21
C SER A 26 0.59 -13.76 16.06
N THR A 27 0.06 -14.34 17.15
CA THR A 27 -1.20 -15.12 17.11
C THR A 27 -2.39 -14.25 16.71
N ILE A 28 -2.53 -13.07 17.33
CA ILE A 28 -3.61 -12.12 17.01
C ILE A 28 -3.46 -11.66 15.57
N GLN A 29 -2.28 -11.19 15.18
CA GLN A 29 -2.04 -10.70 13.83
C GLN A 29 -2.33 -11.79 12.79
N PHE A 30 -1.89 -13.03 13.03
CA PHE A 30 -2.23 -14.16 12.18
C PHE A 30 -3.74 -14.38 12.04
N PHE A 31 -4.48 -14.42 13.15
CA PHE A 31 -5.93 -14.62 13.12
C PHE A 31 -6.67 -13.48 12.42
N ILE A 32 -6.27 -12.24 12.67
CA ILE A 32 -6.90 -11.08 12.04
C ILE A 32 -6.58 -11.08 10.54
N ILE A 33 -5.34 -11.37 10.11
CA ILE A 33 -5.02 -11.53 8.68
C ILE A 33 -5.88 -12.62 8.04
N LEU A 34 -5.94 -13.80 8.66
CA LEU A 34 -6.64 -14.96 8.11
C LEU A 34 -8.14 -14.68 7.93
N PHE A 35 -8.82 -14.26 8.99
CA PHE A 35 -10.28 -14.05 8.95
C PHE A 35 -10.65 -12.69 8.38
N GLY A 36 -9.92 -11.65 8.75
CA GLY A 36 -10.18 -10.28 8.31
C GLY A 36 -10.04 -10.12 6.80
N LYS A 37 -9.03 -10.74 6.18
CA LYS A 37 -8.87 -10.69 4.72
C LYS A 37 -10.04 -11.36 4.01
N ILE A 38 -10.48 -12.53 4.47
CA ILE A 38 -11.63 -13.24 3.88
C ILE A 38 -12.90 -12.38 3.97
N ILE A 39 -13.20 -11.85 5.15
CA ILE A 39 -14.40 -11.03 5.38
C ILE A 39 -14.35 -9.76 4.53
N LEU A 40 -13.24 -9.03 4.56
CA LEU A 40 -13.09 -7.78 3.80
C LEU A 40 -13.13 -8.04 2.29
N SER A 41 -12.48 -9.10 1.78
CA SER A 41 -12.55 -9.46 0.37
C SER A 41 -13.98 -9.82 -0.06
N PHE A 42 -14.73 -10.55 0.76
CA PHE A 42 -16.13 -10.84 0.49
C PHE A 42 -16.98 -9.56 0.45
N LEU A 43 -16.83 -8.67 1.44
CA LEU A 43 -17.55 -7.40 1.47
C LEU A 43 -17.19 -6.50 0.28
N PHE A 44 -15.92 -6.49 -0.11
CA PHE A 44 -15.47 -5.77 -1.30
C PHE A 44 -16.09 -6.34 -2.58
N TRP A 45 -16.18 -7.66 -2.70
CA TRP A 45 -16.91 -8.30 -3.79
C TRP A 45 -18.39 -7.90 -3.81
N VAL A 46 -19.06 -7.84 -2.65
CA VAL A 46 -20.46 -7.36 -2.56
C VAL A 46 -20.59 -5.92 -3.03
N ILE A 47 -19.66 -5.03 -2.66
CA ILE A 47 -19.63 -3.63 -3.12
C ILE A 47 -19.59 -3.56 -4.65
N LEU A 48 -18.71 -4.34 -5.27
CA LEU A 48 -18.54 -4.42 -6.72
C LEU A 48 -19.82 -4.91 -7.41
N GLN A 49 -20.38 -6.04 -6.96
CA GLN A 49 -21.63 -6.59 -7.51
C GLN A 49 -22.79 -5.60 -7.38
N ALA A 50 -22.96 -4.96 -6.22
CA ALA A 50 -24.01 -3.97 -6.00
C ALA A 50 -23.85 -2.71 -6.88
N SER A 51 -22.63 -2.38 -7.28
CA SER A 51 -22.33 -1.27 -8.20
C SER A 51 -22.33 -1.67 -9.69
N GLY A 52 -22.54 -2.95 -10.00
CA GLY A 52 -22.44 -3.48 -11.37
C GLY A 52 -21.03 -3.40 -11.96
N GLN A 53 -19.99 -3.37 -11.11
CA GLN A 53 -18.60 -3.26 -11.54
C GLN A 53 -17.85 -4.59 -11.30
N VAL A 54 -16.89 -4.91 -12.16
CA VAL A 54 -16.02 -6.10 -11.99
C VAL A 54 -14.74 -5.75 -11.23
N ASN A 55 -14.29 -4.50 -11.33
CA ASN A 55 -13.09 -3.95 -10.72
C ASN A 55 -13.24 -2.44 -10.49
N ILE A 56 -12.30 -1.83 -9.75
CA ILE A 56 -12.23 -0.38 -9.57
C ILE A 56 -11.14 0.20 -10.48
N THR A 57 -11.49 1.20 -11.27
CA THR A 57 -10.62 2.02 -12.11
C THR A 57 -10.85 3.50 -11.78
N LYS A 58 -10.03 4.39 -12.36
CA LYS A 58 -10.22 5.84 -12.22
C LYS A 58 -11.56 6.29 -12.80
N ASP A 59 -12.00 5.63 -13.86
CA ASP A 59 -13.21 6.00 -14.61
C ASP A 59 -14.49 5.53 -13.91
N ASN A 60 -14.44 4.41 -13.17
CA ASN A 60 -15.63 3.83 -12.55
C ASN A 60 -15.74 3.99 -11.02
N PHE A 61 -14.75 4.61 -10.36
CA PHE A 61 -14.74 4.78 -8.91
C PHE A 61 -16.02 5.42 -8.36
N PHE A 62 -16.55 6.44 -9.06
CA PHE A 62 -17.77 7.11 -8.62
C PHE A 62 -19.05 6.27 -8.79
N HIS A 63 -19.03 5.23 -9.62
CA HIS A 63 -20.17 4.29 -9.75
C HIS A 63 -20.40 3.47 -8.47
N LEU A 64 -19.42 3.39 -7.57
CA LEU A 64 -19.60 2.74 -6.27
C LEU A 64 -20.60 3.49 -5.37
N PHE A 65 -20.87 4.76 -5.66
CA PHE A 65 -21.75 5.62 -4.85
C PHE A 65 -23.13 5.87 -5.46
N THR A 66 -23.43 5.28 -6.63
CA THR A 66 -24.71 5.49 -7.32
C THR A 66 -25.83 4.60 -6.76
N ASN A 67 -25.50 3.43 -6.22
CA ASN A 67 -26.45 2.47 -5.67
C ASN A 67 -26.42 2.47 -4.14
N ILE A 68 -27.59 2.61 -3.50
CA ILE A 68 -27.73 2.60 -2.04
C ILE A 68 -27.21 1.30 -1.39
N TYR A 69 -27.33 0.16 -2.07
CA TYR A 69 -26.79 -1.11 -1.57
C TYR A 69 -25.26 -1.12 -1.58
N SER A 70 -24.64 -0.55 -2.61
CA SER A 70 -23.18 -0.41 -2.68
C SER A 70 -22.68 0.56 -1.61
N VAL A 71 -23.33 1.72 -1.45
CA VAL A 71 -23.02 2.69 -0.38
C VAL A 71 -23.14 2.05 1.01
N SER A 72 -24.21 1.29 1.25
CA SER A 72 -24.41 0.58 2.52
C SER A 72 -23.32 -0.46 2.77
N ALA A 73 -22.94 -1.21 1.74
CA ALA A 73 -21.86 -2.19 1.81
C ALA A 73 -20.49 -1.52 2.06
N ILE A 74 -20.23 -0.35 1.49
CA ILE A 74 -19.02 0.46 1.75
C ILE A 74 -18.98 0.91 3.21
N ILE A 75 -20.09 1.44 3.74
CA ILE A 75 -20.18 1.84 5.16
C ILE A 75 -19.92 0.63 6.06
N PHE A 76 -20.54 -0.51 5.75
CA PHE A 76 -20.34 -1.74 6.52
C PHE A 76 -18.88 -2.25 6.42
N PHE A 77 -18.27 -2.19 5.24
CA PHE A 77 -16.85 -2.50 5.04
C PHE A 77 -15.95 -1.63 5.91
N ILE A 78 -16.16 -0.31 5.93
CA ILE A 78 -15.38 0.63 6.76
C ILE A 78 -15.56 0.32 8.24
N ILE A 79 -16.78 0.01 8.69
CA ILE A 79 -17.06 -0.35 10.09
C ILE A 79 -16.33 -1.65 10.47
N ILE A 80 -16.39 -2.68 9.62
CA ILE A 80 -15.70 -3.96 9.86
C ILE A 80 -14.18 -3.77 9.86
N LEU A 81 -13.64 -2.99 8.93
CA LEU A 81 -12.22 -2.67 8.88
C LEU A 81 -11.77 -1.95 10.16
N ALA A 82 -12.47 -0.89 10.55
CA ALA A 82 -12.16 -0.15 11.77
C ALA A 82 -12.31 -1.03 13.02
N PHE A 83 -13.30 -1.93 13.04
CA PHE A 83 -13.50 -2.91 14.11
C PHE A 83 -12.34 -3.91 14.23
N LEU A 84 -11.86 -4.47 13.13
CA LEU A 84 -10.73 -5.41 13.15
C LEU A 84 -9.46 -4.76 13.71
N ILE A 85 -9.22 -3.50 13.34
CA ILE A 85 -8.09 -2.71 13.82
C ILE A 85 -8.25 -2.35 15.30
N PHE A 86 -9.46 -1.95 15.71
CA PHE A 86 -9.77 -1.74 17.13
C PHE A 86 -9.53 -2.99 17.95
N LEU A 87 -9.97 -4.14 17.46
CA LEU A 87 -9.79 -5.43 18.11
C LEU A 87 -8.29 -5.74 18.28
N GLU A 88 -7.50 -5.64 17.20
CA GLU A 88 -6.04 -5.82 17.27
C GLU A 88 -5.42 -4.95 18.38
N PHE A 89 -5.74 -3.66 18.35
CA PHE A 89 -5.17 -2.67 19.26
C PHE A 89 -5.65 -2.87 20.71
N ALA A 90 -6.92 -3.25 20.91
CA ALA A 90 -7.53 -3.54 22.20
C ALA A 90 -6.86 -4.70 22.91
N PHE A 91 -6.68 -5.82 22.21
CA PHE A 91 -5.98 -6.97 22.78
C PHE A 91 -4.54 -6.62 23.15
N LEU A 92 -3.80 -5.99 22.25
CA LEU A 92 -2.40 -5.60 22.50
C LEU A 92 -2.30 -4.65 23.70
N THR A 93 -3.22 -3.69 23.85
CA THR A 93 -3.26 -2.75 24.97
C THR A 93 -3.57 -3.44 26.30
N PHE A 94 -4.60 -4.29 26.36
CA PHE A 94 -4.93 -5.03 27.58
C PHE A 94 -3.77 -5.94 28.02
N MET A 95 -3.07 -6.54 27.06
CA MET A 95 -1.90 -7.37 27.35
C MET A 95 -0.72 -6.56 27.87
N ALA A 96 -0.39 -5.45 27.21
CA ALA A 96 0.66 -4.54 27.67
C ALA A 96 0.36 -4.06 29.09
N TYR A 97 -0.87 -3.63 29.35
CA TYR A 97 -1.34 -3.24 30.68
C TYR A 97 -1.17 -4.39 31.69
N SER A 98 -1.62 -5.59 31.34
CA SER A 98 -1.54 -6.76 32.24
C SER A 98 -0.12 -7.06 32.69
N ARG A 99 0.85 -6.94 31.79
CA ARG A 99 2.26 -7.22 32.07
C ARG A 99 2.94 -6.10 32.83
N ILE A 100 2.71 -4.84 32.44
CA ILE A 100 3.29 -3.67 33.10
C ILE A 100 2.85 -3.58 34.58
N TYR A 101 1.57 -3.88 34.85
CA TYR A 101 1.01 -3.80 36.21
C TYR A 101 0.94 -5.13 36.95
N ASN A 102 1.55 -6.19 36.39
CA ASN A 102 1.60 -7.53 36.97
C ASN A 102 0.24 -8.15 37.35
N THR A 103 -0.83 -7.79 36.62
CA THR A 103 -2.18 -8.32 36.82
C THR A 103 -2.39 -9.56 35.94
N ASN A 104 -2.86 -10.67 36.52
CA ASN A 104 -3.18 -11.87 35.75
C ASN A 104 -4.61 -11.80 35.21
N ILE A 105 -4.74 -11.30 33.98
CA ILE A 105 -6.03 -11.28 33.27
C ILE A 105 -6.14 -12.53 32.42
N GLN A 106 -7.24 -13.27 32.57
CA GLN A 106 -7.47 -14.45 31.75
C GLN A 106 -7.73 -14.04 30.29
N LYS A 107 -7.28 -14.85 29.32
CA LYS A 107 -7.53 -14.58 27.88
C LYS A 107 -9.02 -14.39 27.57
N LYS A 108 -9.91 -15.17 28.22
CA LYS A 108 -11.36 -15.03 28.10
C LYS A 108 -11.88 -13.67 28.57
N GLU A 109 -11.27 -13.12 29.61
CA GLU A 109 -11.62 -11.82 30.16
C GLU A 109 -11.11 -10.68 29.26
N ILE A 110 -9.92 -10.81 28.65
CA ILE A 110 -9.45 -9.87 27.62
C ILE A 110 -10.43 -9.84 26.45
N ILE A 111 -10.87 -11.01 25.96
CA ILE A 111 -11.87 -11.12 24.89
C ILE A 111 -13.17 -10.42 25.31
N LYS A 112 -13.72 -10.78 26.48
CA LYS A 112 -14.96 -10.21 27.01
C LYS A 112 -14.87 -8.68 27.15
N ASN A 113 -13.82 -8.18 27.78
CA ASN A 113 -13.61 -6.75 27.97
C ASN A 113 -13.45 -6.03 26.62
N THR A 114 -12.77 -6.65 25.64
CA THR A 114 -12.65 -6.09 24.28
C THR A 114 -14.04 -5.93 23.64
N PHE A 115 -14.90 -6.95 23.73
CA PHE A 115 -16.28 -6.88 23.26
C PHE A 115 -17.14 -5.84 24.03
N GLU A 116 -16.94 -5.67 25.33
CA GLU A 116 -17.61 -4.62 26.10
C GLU A 116 -17.17 -3.22 25.64
N LYS A 117 -15.88 -3.01 25.36
CA LYS A 117 -15.39 -1.74 24.81
C LYS A 117 -15.89 -1.45 23.40
N ILE A 118 -15.99 -2.49 22.56
CA ILE A 118 -16.67 -2.38 21.25
C ILE A 118 -18.09 -1.89 21.45
N LYS A 119 -18.84 -2.44 22.41
CA LYS A 119 -20.23 -2.03 22.64
C LYS A 119 -20.36 -0.55 22.98
N MET A 120 -19.37 0.01 23.68
CA MET A 120 -19.31 1.44 24.00
C MET A 120 -19.07 2.34 22.77
N LEU A 121 -18.61 1.79 21.65
CA LEU A 121 -18.43 2.52 20.39
C LEU A 121 -19.74 2.64 19.60
N PHE A 122 -20.81 1.93 19.93
CA PHE A 122 -22.10 2.07 19.23
C PHE A 122 -22.80 3.41 19.56
N GLY A 123 -23.84 3.72 18.78
CA GLY A 123 -24.56 4.99 18.86
C GLY A 123 -23.72 6.14 18.30
N VAL A 124 -23.82 7.34 18.89
CA VAL A 124 -23.11 8.54 18.40
C VAL A 124 -21.58 8.38 18.46
N GLN A 125 -21.04 7.50 19.31
CA GLN A 125 -19.59 7.28 19.40
C GLN A 125 -19.02 6.63 18.12
N ILE A 126 -19.82 5.93 17.32
CA ILE A 126 -19.34 5.28 16.10
C ILE A 126 -18.92 6.32 15.06
N ILE A 127 -19.61 7.46 15.04
CA ILE A 127 -19.29 8.58 14.15
C ILE A 127 -17.93 9.13 14.52
N PHE A 128 -17.69 9.42 15.81
CA PHE A 128 -16.38 9.86 16.28
C PHE A 128 -15.28 8.83 16.01
N PHE A 129 -15.60 7.53 16.11
CA PHE A 129 -14.65 6.45 15.83
C PHE A 129 -14.29 6.36 14.35
N ILE A 130 -15.26 6.47 13.44
CA ILE A 130 -15.03 6.50 12.00
C ILE A 130 -14.20 7.74 11.61
N PHE A 131 -14.54 8.92 12.13
CA PHE A 131 -13.74 10.13 11.87
C PHE A 131 -12.31 10.00 12.40
N TYR A 132 -12.14 9.49 13.62
CA TYR A 132 -10.82 9.18 14.18
C TYR A 132 -10.05 8.21 13.28
N PHE A 133 -10.73 7.15 12.80
CA PHE A 133 -10.12 6.15 11.94
C PHE A 133 -9.66 6.72 10.59
N ILE A 134 -10.51 7.51 9.91
CA ILE A 134 -10.17 8.15 8.64
C ILE A 134 -8.95 9.07 8.79
N ILE A 135 -8.87 9.83 9.88
CA ILE A 135 -7.72 10.70 10.17
C ILE A 135 -6.43 9.90 10.37
N MET A 136 -6.51 8.66 10.87
CA MET A 136 -5.35 7.80 11.09
C MET A 136 -4.81 7.16 9.81
N ILE A 137 -5.62 7.01 8.74
CA ILE A 137 -5.23 6.33 7.50
C ILE A 137 -3.92 6.90 6.91
N PRO A 138 -3.76 8.22 6.70
CA PRO A 138 -2.54 8.77 6.07
C PRO A 138 -1.25 8.54 6.87
N VAL A 139 -1.38 8.24 8.17
CA VAL A 139 -0.26 8.08 9.11
C VAL A 139 -0.09 6.61 9.53
N ALA A 140 -1.00 5.74 9.11
CA ALA A 140 -0.98 4.33 9.47
C ALA A 140 0.35 3.68 9.08
N ASN A 141 0.99 4.10 7.98
CA ASN A 141 2.23 3.51 7.51
C ASN A 141 3.49 3.92 8.30
N ILE A 142 3.38 4.78 9.32
CA ILE A 142 4.51 5.23 10.16
C ILE A 142 4.69 4.31 11.41
N GLY A 143 4.46 3.00 11.24
CA GLY A 143 4.63 2.00 12.30
C GLY A 143 3.40 1.73 13.18
N LEU A 144 2.30 2.44 12.95
CA LEU A 144 0.97 2.12 13.50
C LEU A 144 0.15 1.24 12.53
N SER A 145 0.80 0.68 11.51
CA SER A 145 0.13 0.01 10.42
C SER A 145 -0.48 -1.27 10.94
N SER A 146 -1.80 -1.40 10.82
CA SER A 146 -2.41 -2.71 10.74
C SER A 146 -2.12 -3.28 9.35
N VAL A 147 -2.18 -4.59 9.21
CA VAL A 147 -2.00 -5.27 7.92
C VAL A 147 -3.03 -4.80 6.88
N PHE A 148 -4.17 -4.27 7.34
CA PHE A 148 -5.19 -3.71 6.47
C PHE A 148 -4.96 -2.26 6.07
N THR A 149 -4.16 -1.51 6.81
CA THR A 149 -3.89 -0.09 6.53
C THR A 149 -2.57 0.13 5.80
N GLU A 150 -1.68 -0.86 5.80
CA GLU A 150 -0.36 -0.81 5.15
C GLU A 150 -0.43 -0.39 3.67
N ASN A 151 -1.48 -0.85 2.98
CA ASN A 151 -1.69 -0.58 1.55
C ASN A 151 -2.76 0.50 1.29
N ILE A 152 -3.24 1.21 2.32
CA ILE A 152 -4.17 2.32 2.12
C ILE A 152 -3.35 3.61 1.99
N TYR A 153 -3.27 4.12 0.78
CA TYR A 153 -2.60 5.38 0.45
C TYR A 153 -3.54 6.29 -0.34
N ILE A 154 -3.20 7.59 -0.38
CA ILE A 154 -3.92 8.54 -1.23
C ILE A 154 -3.53 8.23 -2.68
N PRO A 155 -4.49 7.87 -3.56
CA PRO A 155 -4.17 7.47 -4.93
C PRO A 155 -3.38 8.52 -5.72
N ASP A 156 -2.53 8.06 -6.64
CA ASP A 156 -1.61 8.91 -7.42
C ASP A 156 -2.31 9.94 -8.32
N PHE A 157 -3.55 9.69 -8.73
CA PHE A 157 -4.30 10.69 -9.50
C PHE A 157 -4.68 11.91 -8.65
N ILE A 158 -4.70 11.80 -7.32
CA ILE A 158 -4.94 12.92 -6.41
C ILE A 158 -3.60 13.59 -6.10
N THR A 159 -2.65 12.81 -5.57
CA THR A 159 -1.35 13.35 -5.13
C THR A 159 -0.56 13.89 -6.33
N GLY A 160 -0.55 13.18 -7.44
CA GLY A 160 0.10 13.58 -8.68
C GLY A 160 -0.51 14.82 -9.32
N GLU A 161 -1.82 15.04 -9.21
CA GLU A 161 -2.44 16.29 -9.69
C GLU A 161 -2.06 17.47 -8.80
N LEU A 162 -2.08 17.29 -7.47
CA LEU A 162 -1.70 18.32 -6.51
C LEU A 162 -0.23 18.72 -6.66
N THR A 163 0.66 17.78 -6.96
CA THR A 163 2.11 18.05 -7.05
C THR A 163 2.58 18.60 -8.38
N LYS A 164 1.70 18.72 -9.40
CA LYS A 164 2.03 19.38 -10.68
C LYS A 164 2.38 20.87 -10.53
N THR A 165 1.91 21.51 -9.47
CA THR A 165 2.17 22.93 -9.19
C THR A 165 2.96 23.09 -7.90
N THR A 166 3.80 24.12 -7.81
CA THR A 166 4.55 24.42 -6.58
C THR A 166 3.60 24.75 -5.42
N THR A 167 2.53 25.50 -5.68
CA THR A 167 1.51 25.85 -4.68
C THR A 167 0.75 24.62 -4.20
N GLY A 168 0.33 23.74 -5.11
CA GLY A 168 -0.32 22.48 -4.76
C GLY A 168 0.60 21.53 -3.99
N THR A 169 1.89 21.47 -4.34
CA THR A 169 2.90 20.70 -3.59
C THR A 169 3.06 21.22 -2.16
N ILE A 170 3.20 22.55 -1.99
CA ILE A 170 3.27 23.18 -0.67
C ILE A 170 2.01 22.90 0.14
N GLY A 171 0.83 23.04 -0.47
CA GLY A 171 -0.45 22.74 0.17
C GLY A 171 -0.55 21.28 0.63
N TYR A 172 -0.12 20.33 -0.21
CA TYR A 172 -0.07 18.91 0.13
C TYR A 172 0.86 18.62 1.32
N ILE A 173 2.06 19.21 1.33
CA ILE A 173 3.03 19.07 2.43
C ILE A 173 2.43 19.63 3.73
N ILE A 174 1.86 20.84 3.70
CA ILE A 174 1.23 21.46 4.87
C ILE A 174 0.08 20.60 5.38
N GLY A 175 -0.81 20.14 4.50
CA GLY A 175 -1.93 19.25 4.85
C GLY A 175 -1.45 17.97 5.52
N THR A 176 -0.39 17.36 4.99
CA THR A 176 0.23 16.16 5.57
C THR A 176 0.81 16.44 6.96
N ILE A 177 1.52 17.55 7.16
CA ILE A 177 2.06 17.95 8.48
C ILE A 177 0.93 18.18 9.49
N ILE A 178 -0.17 18.83 9.09
CA ILE A 178 -1.35 19.04 9.94
C ILE A 178 -1.95 17.69 10.35
N LEU A 179 -2.11 16.77 9.41
CA LEU A 179 -2.63 15.42 9.69
C LEU A 179 -1.69 14.67 10.64
N LEU A 180 -0.37 14.70 10.42
CA LEU A 180 0.61 14.11 11.33
C LEU A 180 0.51 14.69 12.74
N TYR A 181 0.39 16.01 12.84
CA TYR A 181 0.18 16.68 14.12
C TYR A 181 -1.10 16.16 14.79
N ILE A 182 -2.25 16.20 14.12
CA ILE A 182 -3.52 15.72 14.69
C ILE A 182 -3.41 14.27 15.16
N ASN A 183 -2.82 13.38 14.36
CA ASN A 183 -2.61 11.98 14.73
C ASN A 183 -1.79 11.81 15.99
N LEU A 184 -0.68 12.55 16.13
CA LEU A 184 0.12 12.56 17.36
C LEU A 184 -0.68 13.03 18.58
N ARG A 185 -1.63 13.95 18.39
CA ARG A 185 -2.50 14.46 19.47
C ARG A 185 -3.60 13.46 19.86
N LEU A 186 -4.01 12.60 18.93
CA LEU A 186 -5.04 11.58 19.11
C LEU A 186 -4.49 10.19 19.48
N ILE A 187 -3.18 10.01 19.57
CA ILE A 187 -2.55 8.70 19.77
C ILE A 187 -3.01 7.93 21.02
N PHE A 188 -3.42 8.63 22.08
CA PHE A 188 -3.90 7.98 23.31
C PHE A 188 -5.39 7.65 23.27
N VAL A 189 -6.15 8.03 22.23
CA VAL A 189 -7.60 7.79 22.16
C VAL A 189 -7.93 6.32 22.29
N LEU A 190 -7.27 5.44 21.52
CA LEU A 190 -7.51 4.00 21.62
C LEU A 190 -7.08 3.45 22.97
N PRO A 191 -5.81 3.62 23.43
CA PRO A 191 -5.40 3.11 24.74
C PRO A 191 -6.31 3.57 25.89
N LEU A 192 -6.72 4.83 25.88
CA LEU A 192 -7.65 5.38 26.89
C LEU A 192 -9.03 4.75 26.79
N THR A 193 -9.57 4.53 25.59
CA THR A 193 -10.89 3.89 25.42
C THR A 193 -10.88 2.44 25.89
N ILE A 194 -9.74 1.77 25.74
CA ILE A 194 -9.56 0.39 26.17
C ILE A 194 -9.38 0.30 27.68
N ILE A 195 -8.56 1.17 28.26
CA ILE A 195 -8.22 1.14 29.67
C ILE A 195 -9.32 1.80 30.51
N GLU A 196 -9.74 3.02 30.16
CA GLU A 196 -10.73 3.83 30.88
C GLU A 196 -12.18 3.53 30.43
N ASN A 197 -13.17 3.84 31.26
CA ASN A 197 -14.61 3.69 30.94
C ASN A 197 -15.26 4.98 30.42
N HIS A 198 -14.45 5.95 29.98
CA HIS A 198 -14.93 7.18 29.37
C HIS A 198 -15.45 6.97 27.94
N LYS A 199 -16.30 7.87 27.47
CA LYS A 199 -16.73 7.90 26.05
C LYS A 199 -15.54 8.24 25.15
N LEU A 200 -15.57 7.80 23.88
CA LEU A 200 -14.50 8.08 22.92
C LEU A 200 -14.24 9.59 22.77
N SER A 201 -15.31 10.38 22.67
CA SER A 201 -15.26 11.84 22.61
C SER A 201 -14.56 12.51 23.82
N GLU A 202 -14.67 11.94 25.01
CA GLU A 202 -13.95 12.39 26.20
C GLU A 202 -12.48 12.00 26.13
N ASN A 203 -12.18 10.78 25.65
CA ASN A 203 -10.81 10.31 25.46
C ASN A 203 -10.04 11.11 24.41
N ILE A 204 -10.72 11.66 23.38
CA ILE A 204 -10.13 12.65 22.46
C ILE A 204 -9.60 13.86 23.22
N LYS A 205 -10.42 14.44 24.11
CA LYS A 205 -10.01 15.61 24.92
C LYS A 205 -8.85 15.27 25.87
N ILE A 206 -8.89 14.08 26.49
CA ILE A 206 -7.83 13.62 27.41
C ILE A 206 -6.53 13.37 26.65
N SER A 207 -6.59 12.68 25.51
CA SER A 207 -5.43 12.45 24.63
C SER A 207 -4.76 13.78 24.25
N TRP A 208 -5.57 14.78 23.87
CA TRP A 208 -5.06 16.11 23.54
C TRP A 208 -4.33 16.79 24.71
N LYS A 209 -4.78 16.58 25.95
CA LYS A 209 -4.12 17.12 27.14
C LYS A 209 -2.79 16.41 27.43
N ILE A 210 -2.77 15.08 27.40
CA ILE A 210 -1.58 14.28 27.71
C ILE A 210 -0.45 14.54 26.70
N THR A 211 -0.79 14.59 25.41
CA THR A 211 0.19 14.73 24.33
C THR A 211 0.95 16.06 24.36
N LYS A 212 0.36 17.15 24.90
CA LYS A 212 1.07 18.46 25.05
C LYS A 212 2.39 18.33 25.78
N LYS A 213 2.46 17.43 26.75
CA LYS A 213 3.63 17.26 27.62
C LYS A 213 4.61 16.18 27.14
N HIS A 214 4.13 15.24 26.32
CA HIS A 214 4.83 13.97 26.07
C HIS A 214 5.11 13.65 24.59
N GLN A 215 4.55 14.39 23.61
CA GLN A 215 4.60 14.05 22.18
C GLN A 215 6.02 13.77 21.64
N PHE A 216 6.97 14.69 21.84
CA PHE A 216 8.34 14.53 21.34
C PHE A 216 9.08 13.36 22.00
N ARG A 217 8.77 13.08 23.27
CA ARG A 217 9.42 12.00 24.02
C ARG A 217 8.96 10.62 23.52
N LEU A 218 7.70 10.49 23.13
CA LEU A 218 7.14 9.26 22.56
C LEU A 218 7.74 8.98 21.19
N ILE A 219 7.71 9.97 20.29
CA ILE A 219 8.27 9.84 18.94
C ILE A 219 9.74 9.45 19.02
N TRP A 220 10.53 10.14 19.84
CA TRP A 220 11.94 9.82 20.01
C TRP A 220 12.16 8.41 20.58
N THR A 221 11.34 7.99 21.54
CA THR A 221 11.37 6.61 22.08
C THR A 221 11.12 5.60 20.98
N TRP A 222 10.11 5.82 20.12
CA TRP A 222 9.79 4.90 19.03
C TRP A 222 10.90 4.86 17.99
N ILE A 223 11.41 6.01 17.55
CA ILE A 223 12.51 6.08 16.58
C ILE A 223 13.69 5.27 17.09
N VAL A 224 14.14 5.51 18.32
CA VAL A 224 15.32 4.81 18.89
C VAL A 224 15.08 3.31 19.00
N LEU A 225 13.92 2.89 19.54
CA LEU A 225 13.65 1.46 19.77
C LEU A 225 13.37 0.71 18.46
N ILE A 226 12.59 1.29 17.54
CA ILE A 226 12.32 0.69 16.23
C ILE A 226 13.63 0.59 15.44
N LEU A 227 14.45 1.65 15.41
CA LEU A 227 15.76 1.61 14.75
C LEU A 227 16.66 0.50 15.32
N LEU A 228 16.69 0.34 16.64
CA LEU A 228 17.44 -0.74 17.30
C LEU A 228 17.01 -2.12 16.80
N PHE A 229 15.71 -2.40 16.75
CA PHE A 229 15.19 -3.68 16.23
C PHE A 229 15.41 -3.83 14.72
N SER A 230 15.26 -2.75 13.94
CA SER A 230 15.52 -2.71 12.50
C SER A 230 16.98 -3.06 12.17
N ILE A 231 17.95 -2.56 12.94
CA ILE A 231 19.37 -2.88 12.73
C ILE A 231 19.62 -4.37 12.92
N VAL A 232 19.04 -4.97 13.96
CA VAL A 232 19.17 -6.42 14.22
C VAL A 232 18.58 -7.23 13.07
N ILE A 233 17.35 -6.91 12.64
CA ILE A 233 16.69 -7.63 11.54
C ILE A 233 17.42 -7.40 10.21
N GLY A 234 17.85 -6.16 9.95
CA GLY A 234 18.61 -5.80 8.75
C GLY A 234 19.92 -6.57 8.66
N PHE A 235 20.64 -6.74 9.77
CA PHE A 235 21.82 -7.59 9.83
C PHE A 235 21.51 -9.04 9.41
N PHE A 236 20.43 -9.63 9.93
CA PHE A 236 20.02 -10.99 9.52
C PHE A 236 19.63 -11.07 8.05
N VAL A 237 18.93 -10.06 7.51
CA VAL A 237 18.57 -10.02 6.08
C VAL A 237 19.82 -9.93 5.21
N VAL A 238 20.79 -9.07 5.56
CA VAL A 238 22.07 -8.95 4.83
C VAL A 238 22.86 -10.25 4.90
N LEU A 239 22.91 -10.89 6.07
CA LEU A 239 23.56 -12.20 6.23
C LEU A 239 22.91 -13.26 5.35
N LEU A 240 21.57 -13.36 5.36
CA LEU A 240 20.81 -14.28 4.51
C LEU A 240 21.03 -14.00 3.02
N TYR A 241 21.13 -12.72 2.65
CA TYR A 241 21.40 -12.32 1.27
C TYR A 241 22.82 -12.70 0.84
N GLY A 242 23.82 -12.51 1.71
CA GLY A 242 25.19 -12.99 1.48
C GLY A 242 25.25 -14.50 1.26
N ILE A 243 24.52 -15.28 2.08
CA ILE A 243 24.38 -16.74 1.88
C ILE A 243 23.72 -17.06 0.53
N LEU A 244 22.67 -16.33 0.15
CA LEU A 244 22.01 -16.51 -1.14
C LEU A 244 22.97 -16.24 -2.31
N LEU A 245 23.84 -15.23 -2.22
CA LEU A 245 24.82 -14.92 -3.25
C LEU A 245 25.84 -16.06 -3.42
N LEU A 246 26.36 -16.62 -2.33
CA LEU A 246 27.28 -17.77 -2.38
C LEU A 246 26.62 -18.99 -3.03
N ILE A 247 25.33 -19.22 -2.78
CA ILE A 247 24.57 -20.30 -3.42
C ILE A 247 24.28 -20.00 -4.89
N ARG A 248 24.08 -18.72 -5.25
CA ARG A 248 23.82 -18.32 -6.64
C ARG A 248 25.03 -18.50 -7.55
N GLU A 249 26.25 -18.46 -7.02
CA GLU A 249 27.47 -18.77 -7.79
C GLU A 249 27.44 -20.20 -8.36
N THR A 250 26.72 -21.14 -7.73
CA THR A 250 26.55 -22.51 -8.25
C THR A 250 25.40 -22.65 -9.26
N GLY A 251 24.64 -21.57 -9.49
CA GLY A 251 23.48 -21.53 -10.38
C GLY A 251 22.27 -20.84 -9.75
N GLU A 252 21.41 -20.25 -10.58
CA GLU A 252 20.14 -19.70 -10.09
C GLU A 252 19.14 -20.82 -9.77
N HIS A 253 18.88 -21.04 -8.49
CA HIS A 253 17.91 -22.02 -8.02
C HIS A 253 16.63 -21.34 -7.53
N LEU A 254 15.50 -21.64 -8.18
CA LEU A 254 14.18 -21.14 -7.79
C LEU A 254 13.84 -21.48 -6.33
N LEU A 255 14.21 -22.69 -5.89
CA LEU A 255 13.95 -23.17 -4.54
C LEU A 255 14.62 -22.29 -3.47
N THR A 256 15.91 -22.00 -3.63
CA THR A 256 16.70 -21.24 -2.64
C THR A 256 16.23 -19.78 -2.58
N SER A 257 15.88 -19.20 -3.73
CA SER A 257 15.27 -17.87 -3.81
C SER A 257 13.91 -17.81 -3.11
N SER A 258 13.10 -18.88 -3.22
CA SER A 258 11.79 -18.98 -2.56
C SER A 258 11.92 -19.12 -1.05
N ILE A 259 12.89 -19.92 -0.58
CA ILE A 259 13.21 -20.05 0.85
C ILE A 259 13.68 -18.70 1.41
N PHE A 260 14.61 -18.03 0.72
CA PHE A 260 15.12 -16.73 1.11
C PHE A 260 13.99 -15.70 1.25
N LEU A 261 13.14 -15.55 0.22
CA LEU A 261 12.01 -14.63 0.24
C LEU A 261 11.06 -14.93 1.42
N THR A 262 10.75 -16.21 1.64
CA THR A 262 9.88 -16.64 2.75
C THR A 262 10.48 -16.27 4.12
N ILE A 263 11.79 -16.45 4.32
CA ILE A 263 12.45 -16.08 5.58
C ILE A 263 12.43 -14.55 5.77
N VAL A 264 12.71 -13.78 4.71
CA VAL A 264 12.66 -12.31 4.76
C VAL A 264 11.27 -11.82 5.14
N GLU A 265 10.21 -12.36 4.53
CA GLU A 265 8.83 -12.00 4.86
C GLU A 265 8.46 -12.35 6.31
N ILE A 266 8.93 -13.50 6.83
CA ILE A 266 8.76 -13.86 8.24
C ILE A 266 9.47 -12.85 9.15
N LEU A 267 10.70 -12.43 8.82
CA LEU A 267 11.44 -11.42 9.58
C LEU A 267 10.71 -10.07 9.57
N LEU A 268 10.19 -9.64 8.41
CA LEU A 268 9.40 -8.42 8.28
C LEU A 268 8.08 -8.50 9.07
N PHE A 269 7.41 -9.66 9.07
CA PHE A 269 6.23 -9.90 9.89
C PHE A 269 6.52 -9.72 11.39
N PHE A 270 7.63 -10.26 11.88
CA PHE A 270 8.05 -10.05 13.28
C PHE A 270 8.45 -8.60 13.55
N MET A 271 9.08 -7.90 12.59
CA MET A 271 9.39 -6.47 12.72
C MET A 271 8.12 -5.64 12.91
N ALA A 272 7.09 -5.91 12.12
CA ALA A 272 5.79 -5.24 12.24
C ALA A 272 5.15 -5.52 13.61
N ALA A 273 5.18 -6.77 14.09
CA ALA A 273 4.66 -7.13 15.41
C ALA A 273 5.41 -6.41 16.55
N ILE A 274 6.75 -6.40 16.52
CA ILE A 274 7.59 -5.73 17.53
C ILE A 274 7.35 -4.23 17.54
N SER A 275 7.24 -3.59 16.37
CA SER A 275 6.99 -2.14 16.26
C SER A 275 5.69 -1.73 16.96
N LYS A 276 4.61 -2.50 16.75
CA LYS A 276 3.32 -2.29 17.44
C LYS A 276 3.45 -2.46 18.95
N ILE A 277 4.16 -3.50 19.40
CA ILE A 277 4.41 -3.75 20.83
C ILE A 277 5.16 -2.57 21.45
N VAL A 278 6.22 -2.08 20.79
CA VAL A 278 6.99 -0.90 21.24
C VAL A 278 6.09 0.30 21.44
N ILE A 279 5.24 0.60 20.44
CA ILE A 279 4.33 1.74 20.51
C ILE A 279 3.33 1.55 21.65
N ILE A 280 2.62 0.42 21.70
CA ILE A 280 1.56 0.19 22.69
C ILE A 280 2.12 0.14 24.12
N VAL A 281 3.23 -0.58 24.35
CA VAL A 281 3.87 -0.63 25.67
C VAL A 281 4.28 0.78 26.11
N SER A 282 4.90 1.57 25.23
CA SER A 282 5.29 2.93 25.60
C SER A 282 4.09 3.84 25.92
N LEU A 283 2.97 3.69 25.21
CA LEU A 283 1.73 4.42 25.47
C LEU A 283 1.17 4.03 26.84
N VAL A 284 1.07 2.73 27.14
CA VAL A 284 0.59 2.25 28.43
C VAL A 284 1.51 2.69 29.58
N VAL A 285 2.84 2.65 29.39
CA VAL A 285 3.81 3.15 30.37
C VAL A 285 3.62 4.65 30.64
N VAL A 286 3.30 5.46 29.63
CA VAL A 286 2.99 6.89 29.83
C VAL A 286 1.65 7.10 30.54
N LEU A 287 0.65 6.28 30.25
CA LEU A 287 -0.67 6.39 30.91
C LEU A 287 -0.59 6.12 32.42
N GLY A 288 0.36 5.31 32.88
CA GLY A 288 0.85 5.36 34.27
C GLY A 288 -0.20 5.09 35.36
N LYS A 289 -1.35 4.47 35.05
CA LYS A 289 -2.45 4.27 36.00
C LYS A 289 -2.65 2.81 36.35
N LYS A 290 -2.75 2.55 37.66
CA LYS A 290 -2.95 1.24 38.30
C LYS A 290 -4.42 0.85 38.46
N LYS A 291 -5.36 1.77 38.21
CA LYS A 291 -6.66 1.81 38.92
C LYS A 291 -7.79 0.93 38.39
N ILE A 292 -7.66 0.25 37.23
CA ILE A 292 -8.87 -0.31 36.54
C ILE A 292 -8.98 -1.83 36.60
N LEU A 293 -7.88 -2.55 36.80
CA LEU A 293 -7.87 -4.02 36.79
C LEU A 293 -7.37 -4.63 38.11
N GLU A 294 -7.00 -3.81 39.09
CA GLU A 294 -6.69 -4.27 40.45
C GLU A 294 -7.90 -4.89 41.14
N GLU A 295 -9.14 -4.51 40.81
CA GLU A 295 -10.35 -5.11 41.41
C GLU A 295 -10.67 -6.52 40.88
N LYS A 296 -10.07 -6.97 39.78
CA LYS A 296 -10.39 -8.28 39.15
C LYS A 296 -9.19 -9.22 38.97
N GLY A 297 -7.95 -8.72 39.00
CA GLY A 297 -6.76 -9.51 38.68
C GLY A 297 -6.10 -10.18 39.89
N LYS A 298 -5.97 -11.51 39.86
CA LYS A 298 -5.05 -12.22 40.77
C LYS A 298 -3.59 -11.86 40.43
N LYS A 299 -2.66 -11.88 41.40
CA LYS A 299 -1.21 -11.72 41.12
C LYS A 299 -0.73 -12.79 40.13
N LEU A 300 0.11 -12.41 39.17
CA LEU A 300 0.70 -13.34 38.20
C LEU A 300 1.51 -14.43 38.88
N SER A 301 1.12 -15.69 38.65
CA SER A 301 1.98 -16.85 38.88
C SER A 301 3.01 -16.94 37.75
N LYS A 302 4.31 -17.02 38.09
CA LYS A 302 5.45 -17.11 37.16
C LYS A 302 5.55 -18.45 36.38
N LYS A 303 4.43 -19.13 36.12
CA LYS A 303 4.46 -20.36 35.30
C LYS A 303 4.25 -19.99 33.83
N GLU A 304 5.32 -19.98 33.06
CA GLU A 304 5.27 -19.86 31.60
C GLU A 304 4.47 -21.03 31.02
N LYS A 305 3.38 -20.73 30.32
CA LYS A 305 2.60 -21.77 29.62
C LYS A 305 3.28 -22.08 28.28
N LYS A 306 3.64 -23.35 28.07
CA LYS A 306 4.11 -23.86 26.78
C LYS A 306 3.07 -23.58 25.68
N ILE A 307 3.53 -23.29 24.47
CA ILE A 307 2.68 -23.17 23.27
C ILE A 307 1.95 -24.50 23.06
N SER A 308 0.65 -24.47 22.72
CA SER A 308 -0.10 -25.70 22.47
C SER A 308 0.40 -26.39 21.19
N LYS A 309 0.38 -27.73 21.16
CA LYS A 309 0.77 -28.51 19.96
C LYS A 309 -0.03 -28.10 18.73
N ILE A 310 -1.32 -27.80 18.90
CA ILE A 310 -2.22 -27.34 17.83
C ILE A 310 -1.72 -26.03 17.20
N LEU A 311 -1.31 -25.05 18.03
CA LEU A 311 -0.80 -23.77 17.53
C LEU A 311 0.49 -23.95 16.72
N LEU A 312 1.37 -24.88 17.12
CA LEU A 312 2.58 -25.19 16.36
C LEU A 312 2.27 -25.77 14.97
N VAL A 313 1.28 -26.66 14.88
CA VAL A 313 0.81 -27.22 13.60
C VAL A 313 0.25 -26.13 12.68
N ILE A 314 -0.57 -25.22 13.22
CA ILE A 314 -1.13 -24.10 12.45
C ILE A 314 -0.01 -23.19 11.92
N ILE A 315 0.99 -22.87 12.75
CA ILE A 315 2.14 -22.06 12.33
C ILE A 315 2.91 -22.76 11.21
N LEU A 316 3.17 -24.06 11.33
CA LEU A 316 3.89 -24.83 10.32
C LEU A 316 3.15 -24.85 8.98
N ILE A 317 1.84 -25.12 9.00
CA ILE A 317 0.98 -25.08 7.80
C ILE A 317 1.02 -23.69 7.16
N SER A 318 1.03 -22.62 7.96
CA SER A 318 1.06 -21.25 7.45
C SER A 318 2.38 -20.92 6.77
N ILE A 319 3.51 -21.36 7.34
CA ILE A 319 4.85 -21.19 6.74
C ILE A 319 4.94 -21.98 5.42
N ILE A 320 4.40 -23.20 5.38
CA ILE A 320 4.37 -24.02 4.15
C ILE A 320 3.54 -23.33 3.07
N ASN A 321 2.35 -22.81 3.41
CA ASN A 321 1.52 -22.07 2.45
C ASN A 321 2.21 -20.80 1.93
N LEU A 322 2.89 -20.05 2.81
CA LEU A 322 3.65 -18.87 2.41
C LEU A 322 4.78 -19.24 1.45
N PHE A 323 5.50 -20.33 1.75
CA PHE A 323 6.55 -20.85 0.89
C PHE A 323 6.01 -21.28 -0.49
N ILE A 324 4.90 -22.04 -0.54
CA ILE A 324 4.25 -22.45 -1.79
C ILE A 324 3.81 -21.23 -2.61
N PHE A 325 3.23 -20.23 -1.94
CA PHE A 325 2.85 -18.96 -2.58
C PHE A 325 4.07 -18.27 -3.21
N ASN A 326 5.16 -18.12 -2.45
CA ASN A 326 6.39 -17.48 -2.93
C ASN A 326 7.06 -18.25 -4.06
N TYR A 327 7.07 -19.58 -3.98
CA TYR A 327 7.58 -20.43 -5.05
C TYR A 327 6.80 -20.22 -6.35
N ASN A 328 5.47 -20.25 -6.29
CA ASN A 328 4.63 -20.00 -7.46
C ASN A 328 4.75 -18.56 -7.97
N PHE A 329 4.86 -17.58 -7.07
CA PHE A 329 5.06 -16.17 -7.42
C PHE A 329 6.37 -15.96 -8.18
N LEU A 330 7.48 -16.52 -7.70
CA LEU A 330 8.78 -16.43 -8.36
C LEU A 330 8.84 -17.24 -9.66
N LYS A 331 8.21 -18.43 -9.69
CA LYS A 331 8.11 -19.25 -10.90
C LYS A 331 7.39 -18.53 -12.04
N ASN A 332 6.35 -17.75 -11.70
CA ASN A 332 5.52 -17.05 -12.68
C ASN A 332 6.03 -15.63 -13.00
N LYS A 333 7.07 -15.15 -12.32
CA LYS A 333 7.67 -13.84 -12.63
C LYS A 333 8.39 -13.91 -13.98
N PRO A 334 8.11 -12.96 -14.91
CA PRO A 334 8.71 -12.94 -16.24
C PRO A 334 10.22 -12.66 -16.26
N ILE A 335 10.82 -12.35 -15.10
CA ILE A 335 12.20 -11.88 -14.98
C ILE A 335 13.20 -13.05 -14.94
N ILE A 336 12.78 -14.25 -14.50
CA ILE A 336 13.68 -15.40 -14.38
C ILE A 336 13.47 -16.31 -15.59
N GLY A 337 14.40 -16.23 -16.54
CA GLY A 337 14.53 -17.23 -17.62
C GLY A 337 13.59 -17.06 -18.83
N LYS A 338 12.96 -15.89 -19.04
CA LYS A 338 12.26 -15.58 -20.30
C LYS A 338 13.03 -14.55 -21.11
N ASN A 339 13.01 -14.71 -22.43
CA ASN A 339 13.49 -13.68 -23.37
C ASN A 339 12.65 -12.42 -23.18
N ILE A 340 13.28 -11.36 -22.67
CA ILE A 340 12.66 -10.04 -22.57
C ILE A 340 12.69 -9.42 -23.96
N GLU A 341 11.52 -9.11 -24.51
CA GLU A 341 11.42 -8.34 -25.75
C GLU A 341 11.44 -6.84 -25.41
N VAL A 342 12.22 -6.08 -26.17
CA VAL A 342 12.37 -4.64 -26.03
C VAL A 342 11.55 -3.95 -27.13
N VAL A 343 10.70 -3.02 -26.73
CA VAL A 343 9.87 -2.21 -27.63
C VAL A 343 10.30 -0.75 -27.53
N ALA A 344 10.68 -0.14 -28.66
CA ALA A 344 11.01 1.29 -28.72
C ALA A 344 9.72 2.11 -28.88
N HIS A 345 9.28 2.74 -27.79
CA HIS A 345 8.03 3.52 -27.72
C HIS A 345 8.08 4.77 -28.61
N ARG A 346 7.23 4.80 -29.65
CA ARG A 346 7.12 5.81 -30.71
C ARG A 346 8.42 6.04 -31.46
N GLY A 347 9.19 4.98 -31.66
CA GLY A 347 10.57 5.04 -32.10
C GLY A 347 11.55 5.40 -30.97
N TYR A 348 12.62 6.13 -31.30
CA TYR A 348 13.59 6.60 -30.33
C TYR A 348 13.62 8.13 -30.30
N VAL A 349 12.87 8.72 -29.35
CA VAL A 349 12.66 10.19 -29.24
C VAL A 349 13.90 11.03 -28.91
N HIS A 350 15.03 10.37 -28.66
CA HIS A 350 16.34 11.01 -28.50
C HIS A 350 17.14 11.06 -29.81
N GLY A 351 16.62 10.45 -30.88
CA GLY A 351 17.19 10.49 -32.23
C GLY A 351 16.24 11.03 -33.30
N GLY A 352 15.03 11.44 -32.94
CA GLY A 352 14.04 12.01 -33.85
C GLY A 352 12.78 12.47 -33.09
N VAL A 353 11.84 13.10 -33.79
CA VAL A 353 10.51 13.42 -33.23
C VAL A 353 9.71 12.11 -33.07
N GLU A 354 8.93 11.95 -32.01
CA GLU A 354 8.07 10.77 -31.83
C GLU A 354 7.24 10.45 -33.08
N ASN A 355 7.04 9.16 -33.38
CA ASN A 355 6.21 8.71 -34.50
C ASN A 355 6.69 9.18 -35.89
N SER A 356 7.99 9.45 -36.04
CA SER A 356 8.61 9.86 -37.32
C SER A 356 9.52 8.78 -37.90
N LEU A 357 9.82 8.87 -39.19
CA LEU A 357 10.80 7.99 -39.84
C LEU A 357 12.20 8.14 -39.23
N GLU A 358 12.60 9.35 -38.82
CA GLU A 358 13.90 9.57 -38.18
C GLU A 358 13.98 8.88 -36.81
N SER A 359 12.89 8.90 -36.03
CA SER A 359 12.82 8.18 -34.76
C SER A 359 12.82 6.66 -34.93
N LEU A 360 12.23 6.15 -36.01
CA LEU A 360 12.26 4.74 -36.40
C LEU A 360 13.68 4.32 -36.81
N GLU A 361 14.34 5.09 -37.67
CA GLU A 361 15.72 4.83 -38.08
C GLU A 361 16.69 4.86 -36.88
N ALA A 362 16.51 5.83 -35.98
CA ALA A 362 17.29 5.91 -34.77
C ALA A 362 17.05 4.71 -33.84
N ALA A 363 15.80 4.25 -33.71
CA ALA A 363 15.47 3.06 -32.95
C ALA A 363 16.06 1.79 -33.57
N ALA A 364 15.98 1.62 -34.89
CA ALA A 364 16.50 0.45 -35.59
C ALA A 364 18.01 0.25 -35.38
N LYS A 365 18.79 1.35 -35.24
CA LYS A 365 20.22 1.29 -34.90
C LYS A 365 20.49 0.65 -33.53
N LEU A 366 19.53 0.74 -32.60
CA LEU A 366 19.61 0.15 -31.26
C LEU A 366 19.11 -1.32 -31.23
N LYS A 367 18.60 -1.84 -32.36
CA LYS A 367 18.13 -3.21 -32.54
C LYS A 367 17.12 -3.70 -31.46
N PRO A 368 16.03 -2.95 -31.18
CA PRO A 368 14.96 -3.47 -30.34
C PRO A 368 14.26 -4.66 -31.03
N ASN A 369 13.44 -5.40 -30.29
CA ASN A 369 12.61 -6.45 -30.88
C ASN A 369 11.47 -5.85 -31.73
N TYR A 370 10.92 -4.73 -31.28
CA TYR A 370 9.86 -3.98 -31.97
C TYR A 370 10.06 -2.47 -31.85
N VAL A 371 9.46 -1.73 -32.77
CA VAL A 371 9.21 -0.30 -32.63
C VAL A 371 7.72 -0.08 -32.53
N GLU A 372 7.28 0.58 -31.45
CA GLU A 372 5.89 0.96 -31.29
C GLU A 372 5.61 2.27 -32.01
N LEU A 373 4.38 2.40 -32.53
CA LEU A 373 3.85 3.60 -33.15
C LEU A 373 2.35 3.73 -32.90
N ASP A 374 1.88 4.97 -32.87
CA ASP A 374 0.47 5.31 -32.77
C ASP A 374 -0.10 5.64 -34.17
N ILE A 375 -1.25 5.08 -34.53
CA ILE A 375 -1.98 5.47 -35.75
C ILE A 375 -3.37 6.02 -35.45
N ILE A 376 -3.76 7.04 -36.22
CA ILE A 376 -5.05 7.73 -36.11
C ILE A 376 -5.69 7.85 -37.49
N THR A 377 -6.99 7.61 -37.57
CA THR A 377 -7.78 7.75 -38.79
C THR A 377 -8.06 9.21 -39.12
N THR A 378 -7.92 9.55 -40.40
CA THR A 378 -8.21 10.84 -41.02
C THR A 378 -9.65 10.90 -41.53
N LYS A 379 -10.10 12.07 -41.98
CA LYS A 379 -11.47 12.26 -42.50
C LYS A 379 -11.80 11.38 -43.70
N ASP A 380 -10.81 11.10 -44.55
CA ASP A 380 -10.94 10.25 -45.74
C ASP A 380 -10.58 8.78 -45.44
N ASN A 381 -10.73 8.35 -44.18
CA ASN A 381 -10.54 6.98 -43.70
C ASN A 381 -9.14 6.39 -43.96
N LYS A 382 -8.10 7.23 -44.01
CA LYS A 382 -6.69 6.77 -44.08
C LYS A 382 -6.00 6.90 -42.73
N PHE A 383 -4.96 6.12 -42.51
CA PHE A 383 -4.14 6.18 -41.29
C PHE A 383 -2.92 7.09 -41.45
N VAL A 384 -2.75 8.00 -40.48
CA VAL A 384 -1.52 8.78 -40.29
C VAL A 384 -0.85 8.38 -38.98
N VAL A 385 0.47 8.46 -38.93
CA VAL A 385 1.22 8.14 -37.70
C VAL A 385 1.24 9.36 -36.78
N SER A 386 0.56 9.28 -35.65
CA SER A 386 0.50 10.34 -34.65
C SER A 386 -0.09 9.87 -33.33
N HIS A 387 0.43 10.40 -32.22
CA HIS A 387 -0.07 10.11 -30.89
C HIS A 387 -1.30 10.95 -30.50
N ASP A 388 -1.34 12.21 -30.93
CA ASP A 388 -2.34 13.18 -30.49
C ASP A 388 -3.48 13.24 -31.51
N TYR A 389 -4.72 13.38 -31.03
CA TYR A 389 -5.90 13.55 -31.89
C TYR A 389 -5.92 14.91 -32.63
N ASP A 390 -4.97 15.80 -32.37
CA ASP A 390 -4.82 17.10 -32.99
C ASP A 390 -3.36 17.43 -33.35
N LEU A 391 -3.18 18.41 -34.23
CA LEU A 391 -1.87 18.82 -34.73
C LEU A 391 -1.21 19.93 -33.88
N LYS A 392 -1.74 20.23 -32.69
CA LYS A 392 -1.38 21.44 -31.95
C LYS A 392 0.00 21.33 -31.30
N ARG A 393 0.29 20.20 -30.63
CA ARG A 393 1.50 20.07 -29.81
C ARG A 393 2.78 20.04 -30.65
N LEU A 394 2.82 19.16 -31.65
CA LEU A 394 4.04 18.91 -32.43
C LEU A 394 4.15 19.78 -33.69
N ALA A 395 3.02 20.10 -34.34
CA ALA A 395 3.00 20.90 -35.57
C ALA A 395 2.56 22.37 -35.36
N GLY A 396 2.04 22.73 -34.19
CA GLY A 396 1.54 24.08 -33.91
C GLY A 396 0.22 24.43 -34.60
N ILE A 397 -0.48 23.45 -35.18
CA ILE A 397 -1.69 23.67 -35.98
C ILE A 397 -2.92 23.31 -35.13
N LYS A 398 -3.82 24.28 -34.90
CA LYS A 398 -5.03 24.08 -34.09
C LYS A 398 -6.17 23.44 -34.90
N LYS A 399 -5.95 22.21 -35.38
CA LYS A 399 -6.94 21.38 -36.10
C LYS A 399 -6.87 19.93 -35.61
N LYS A 400 -8.01 19.24 -35.57
CA LYS A 400 -8.08 17.80 -35.24
C LYS A 400 -7.79 16.97 -36.49
N ILE A 401 -7.19 15.79 -36.29
CA ILE A 401 -6.84 14.89 -37.40
C ILE A 401 -8.09 14.37 -38.13
N LYS A 402 -9.14 13.99 -37.39
CA LYS A 402 -10.42 13.53 -37.96
C LYS A 402 -11.16 14.53 -38.85
N ASP A 403 -10.81 15.82 -38.75
CA ASP A 403 -11.49 16.88 -39.50
C ASP A 403 -10.76 17.18 -40.84
N LEU A 404 -9.65 16.50 -41.12
CA LEU A 404 -8.76 16.75 -42.25
C LEU A 404 -8.57 15.48 -43.10
N ASN A 405 -8.43 15.67 -44.41
CA ASN A 405 -8.04 14.58 -45.30
C ASN A 405 -6.53 14.30 -45.15
N SER A 406 -6.08 13.08 -45.47
CA SER A 406 -4.68 12.65 -45.38
C SER A 406 -3.70 13.62 -46.04
N ASP A 407 -4.08 14.16 -47.21
CA ASP A 407 -3.23 15.03 -48.03
C ASP A 407 -3.03 16.41 -47.40
N GLU A 408 -3.89 16.80 -46.44
CA GLU A 408 -3.73 18.01 -45.65
C GLU A 408 -2.81 17.83 -44.44
N ILE A 409 -2.50 16.58 -44.06
CA ILE A 409 -1.77 16.22 -42.84
C ILE A 409 -0.37 15.70 -43.16
N ILE A 410 -0.26 14.78 -44.12
CA ILE A 410 1.01 14.17 -44.51
C ILE A 410 1.96 15.26 -45.02
N GLY A 411 3.20 15.20 -44.55
CA GLY A 411 4.22 16.18 -44.89
C GLY A 411 4.24 17.45 -44.01
N LYS A 412 3.28 17.63 -43.08
CA LYS A 412 3.33 18.73 -42.11
C LYS A 412 4.54 18.59 -41.19
N THR A 413 5.23 19.69 -40.95
CA THR A 413 6.42 19.73 -40.08
C THR A 413 6.02 19.54 -38.62
N ILE A 414 6.74 18.65 -37.93
CA ILE A 414 6.62 18.40 -36.50
C ILE A 414 7.97 18.65 -35.82
N LYS A 415 7.93 19.14 -34.57
CA LYS A 415 9.14 19.47 -33.80
C LYS A 415 9.06 18.96 -32.37
N GLN A 416 10.17 18.40 -31.89
CA GLN A 416 10.33 17.92 -30.51
C GLN A 416 11.81 17.84 -30.17
N ASN A 417 12.20 18.26 -28.97
CA ASN A 417 13.58 18.10 -28.45
C ASN A 417 14.70 18.59 -29.40
N GLY A 418 14.45 19.63 -30.19
CA GLY A 418 15.40 20.15 -31.18
C GLY A 418 15.41 19.40 -32.52
N PHE A 419 14.71 18.28 -32.64
CA PHE A 419 14.50 17.57 -33.90
C PHE A 419 13.34 18.17 -34.70
N VAL A 420 13.43 18.00 -36.01
CA VAL A 420 12.42 18.42 -36.98
C VAL A 420 12.17 17.24 -37.93
N SER A 421 10.92 16.82 -38.02
CA SER A 421 10.47 15.71 -38.88
C SER A 421 9.19 16.12 -39.63
N LYS A 422 8.62 15.18 -40.40
CA LYS A 422 7.32 15.33 -41.02
C LYS A 422 6.37 14.21 -40.58
N ILE A 423 5.07 14.52 -40.56
CA ILE A 423 4.03 13.50 -40.41
C ILE A 423 4.01 12.62 -41.67
N VAL A 424 3.90 11.31 -41.49
CA VAL A 424 3.89 10.31 -42.56
C VAL A 424 2.61 9.47 -42.51
N SER A 425 2.29 8.82 -43.62
CA SER A 425 1.22 7.82 -43.64
C SER A 425 1.68 6.55 -42.93
N PHE A 426 0.72 5.72 -42.49
CA PHE A 426 1.05 4.42 -41.91
C PHE A 426 1.78 3.51 -42.91
N GLU A 427 1.37 3.53 -44.19
CA GLU A 427 1.98 2.74 -45.26
C GLU A 427 3.46 3.14 -45.48
N GLU A 428 3.76 4.44 -45.45
CA GLU A 428 5.13 4.94 -45.58
C GLU A 428 6.00 4.48 -44.41
N PHE A 429 5.47 4.55 -43.18
CA PHE A 429 6.18 4.08 -42.00
C PHE A 429 6.41 2.56 -42.03
N VAL A 430 5.42 1.77 -42.43
CA VAL A 430 5.53 0.30 -42.59
C VAL A 430 6.56 -0.06 -43.65
N LYS A 431 6.56 0.65 -44.78
CA LYS A 431 7.55 0.44 -45.83
C LYS A 431 8.96 0.67 -45.29
N LYS A 432 9.17 1.77 -44.57
CA LYS A 432 10.46 2.08 -43.97
C LYS A 432 10.88 1.05 -42.92
N ALA A 433 9.95 0.57 -42.10
CA ALA A 433 10.23 -0.47 -41.11
C ALA A 433 10.65 -1.79 -41.76
N LYS A 434 10.00 -2.19 -42.86
CA LYS A 434 10.42 -3.36 -43.67
C LYS A 434 11.82 -3.19 -44.25
N GLU A 435 12.15 -2.00 -44.78
CA GLU A 435 13.49 -1.68 -45.28
C GLU A 435 14.56 -1.79 -44.18
N LEU A 436 14.22 -1.40 -42.95
CA LEU A 436 15.10 -1.48 -41.78
C LEU A 436 15.10 -2.86 -41.10
N ASN A 437 14.30 -3.81 -41.60
CA ASN A 437 14.08 -5.14 -41.03
C ASN A 437 13.72 -5.11 -39.53
N ILE A 438 12.78 -4.23 -39.16
CA ILE A 438 12.30 -4.07 -37.78
C ILE A 438 10.79 -4.37 -37.69
N ASN A 439 10.39 -5.15 -36.69
CA ASN A 439 8.99 -5.44 -36.44
C ASN A 439 8.30 -4.22 -35.81
N LEU A 440 7.01 -4.03 -36.10
CA LEU A 440 6.21 -2.95 -35.55
C LEU A 440 5.22 -3.47 -34.51
N PHE A 441 5.02 -2.67 -33.45
CA PHE A 441 3.92 -2.80 -32.51
C PHE A 441 2.96 -1.63 -32.78
N VAL A 442 1.82 -1.89 -33.42
CA VAL A 442 0.90 -0.84 -33.86
C VAL A 442 -0.15 -0.56 -32.78
N GLU A 443 -0.13 0.63 -32.17
CA GLU A 443 -1.18 1.11 -31.25
C GLU A 443 -2.30 1.80 -32.06
N LEU A 444 -3.50 1.22 -32.00
CA LEU A 444 -4.70 1.80 -32.59
C LEU A 444 -5.31 2.85 -31.65
N LYS A 445 -5.54 4.07 -32.15
CA LYS A 445 -6.11 5.17 -31.34
C LYS A 445 -7.46 5.64 -31.88
N PRO A 446 -8.55 4.94 -31.52
CA PRO A 446 -9.86 5.28 -32.01
C PRO A 446 -10.36 6.62 -31.43
N HIS A 447 -11.02 7.42 -32.25
CA HIS A 447 -11.70 8.63 -31.83
C HIS A 447 -12.81 8.29 -30.82
N LYS A 448 -12.97 9.14 -29.80
CA LYS A 448 -13.99 8.96 -28.76
C LYS A 448 -15.43 8.91 -29.28
N GLU A 449 -15.66 9.49 -30.45
CA GLU A 449 -16.99 9.61 -31.07
C GLU A 449 -17.34 8.40 -31.95
N GLY A 450 -16.42 7.44 -32.08
CA GLY A 450 -16.55 6.26 -32.95
C GLY A 450 -15.65 6.37 -34.18
N GLU A 451 -15.44 5.23 -34.83
CA GLU A 451 -14.70 5.08 -36.08
C GLU A 451 -15.65 4.65 -37.21
N SER A 452 -15.17 4.67 -38.45
CA SER A 452 -15.92 4.12 -39.58
C SER A 452 -16.15 2.61 -39.42
N SER A 453 -17.19 2.07 -40.08
CA SER A 453 -17.56 0.65 -39.96
C SER A 453 -16.49 -0.31 -40.47
N ASP A 454 -15.61 0.16 -41.34
CA ASP A 454 -14.49 -0.54 -41.98
C ASP A 454 -13.14 -0.30 -41.27
N TYR A 455 -13.10 0.31 -40.08
CA TYR A 455 -11.86 0.66 -39.38
C TYR A 455 -10.89 -0.51 -39.11
N ILE A 456 -11.42 -1.73 -38.99
CA ILE A 456 -10.63 -2.95 -38.72
C ILE A 456 -10.28 -3.70 -40.02
N ASP A 457 -11.05 -3.49 -41.09
CA ASP A 457 -10.90 -4.18 -42.38
C ASP A 457 -9.74 -3.58 -43.19
#